data_AF-A0A7C5SST5-F1
#
_entry.id   AF-A0A7C5SST5-F1
#
_cell.length_a   1.000
_cell.length_b   1.000
_cell.length_c   1.000
_cell.angle_alpha   90.00
_cell.angle_beta   90.00
_cell.angle_gamma   90.00
#
_symmetry.space_group_name_H-M   'P 1'
#
loop_
_entity.id
_entity.type
_entity.pdbx_description
1 polymer ?
#
loop_
_entity_poly.entity_id
_entity_poly.type
_entity_poly.pdbx_seq_one_letter_code
_entity_poly.pdbx_strand_id
1 'polypeptide(L)'
;MPMKRLTFVLALLVLVAACTPQTQTPAPEPFAREQGPVEFYPHNIGLYWVYLPQTDPPDYPSFKLSVLGPGQWDKEPATQMRFVGRGQERVYFRRFSEAGVELLGFKEQITLTRVSFDPPMLEYPPEELLRPGYRWGGRTVTQSVFLLPTGVQEQATLQLEYSYEVKGKSRVEVPAGLFEAFVIELTVTDEKGNQTVQEIWFVPHVGEVRTREGLVLIEKNF
;
A
#
# COMPACT_ATOMS: atom_id res chain seq x y z
N MET A 1 -14.78 94.97 -8.97
CA MET A 1 -14.16 94.90 -10.31
C MET A 1 -14.07 93.43 -10.74
N PRO A 2 -14.11 93.16 -12.05
CA PRO A 2 -14.93 92.12 -12.70
C PRO A 2 -14.15 90.79 -12.85
N MET A 3 -14.62 89.65 -13.39
CA MET A 3 -15.56 89.42 -14.48
C MET A 3 -15.87 87.90 -14.63
N LYS A 4 -17.13 87.57 -14.96
CA LYS A 4 -17.65 86.53 -15.89
C LYS A 4 -16.93 85.17 -15.99
N ARG A 5 -17.61 84.07 -15.65
CA ARG A 5 -18.51 83.22 -16.52
C ARG A 5 -17.81 82.57 -17.72
N LEU A 6 -17.67 81.23 -17.71
CA LEU A 6 -18.03 80.28 -18.79
C LEU A 6 -17.72 78.84 -18.31
N THR A 7 -18.70 77.98 -18.02
CA THR A 7 -19.30 76.96 -18.92
C THR A 7 -18.28 75.99 -19.55
N PHE A 8 -18.25 74.72 -19.16
CA PHE A 8 -18.83 73.61 -19.93
C PHE A 8 -18.61 72.24 -19.26
N VAL A 9 -19.66 71.43 -19.39
CA VAL A 9 -19.83 70.03 -19.01
C VAL A 9 -18.90 69.12 -19.82
N LEU A 10 -18.24 68.14 -19.20
CA LEU A 10 -17.95 66.89 -19.90
C LEU A 10 -17.81 65.71 -18.91
N ALA A 11 -18.50 64.64 -19.29
CA ALA A 11 -18.70 63.39 -18.59
C ALA A 11 -17.38 62.72 -18.14
N LEU A 12 -17.41 62.11 -16.96
CA LEU A 12 -16.44 61.07 -16.61
C LEU A 12 -17.21 59.78 -16.29
N LEU A 13 -17.02 58.82 -17.19
CA LEU A 13 -17.53 57.46 -17.11
C LEU A 13 -17.21 56.81 -15.77
N VAL A 14 -18.23 56.23 -15.18
CA VAL A 14 -18.11 55.19 -14.16
C VAL A 14 -17.48 53.96 -14.81
N LEU A 15 -16.19 53.73 -14.56
CA LEU A 15 -15.53 52.46 -14.78
C LEU A 15 -15.56 51.69 -13.46
N VAL A 16 -16.62 50.90 -13.25
CA VAL A 16 -16.58 49.84 -12.23
C VAL A 16 -15.60 48.79 -12.74
N ALA A 17 -14.37 48.86 -12.28
CA ALA A 17 -13.42 47.77 -12.38
C ALA A 17 -13.95 46.62 -11.52
N ALA A 18 -14.78 45.75 -12.11
CA ALA A 18 -15.12 44.47 -11.52
C ALA A 18 -13.89 43.55 -11.59
N CYS A 19 -12.94 43.76 -10.68
CA CYS A 19 -11.98 42.71 -10.32
C CYS A 19 -12.78 41.65 -9.57
N THR A 20 -13.25 40.63 -10.28
CA THR A 20 -13.67 39.38 -9.65
C THR A 20 -12.39 38.63 -9.29
N PRO A 21 -12.06 38.42 -8.00
CA PRO A 21 -10.98 37.53 -7.65
C PRO A 21 -11.41 36.13 -8.10
N GLN A 22 -10.66 35.60 -9.07
CA GLN A 22 -10.84 34.26 -9.57
C GLN A 22 -10.38 33.32 -8.45
N THR A 23 -11.32 32.85 -7.63
CA THR A 23 -11.06 31.83 -6.62
C THR A 23 -10.68 30.55 -7.35
N GLN A 24 -9.38 30.37 -7.58
CA GLN A 24 -8.83 29.09 -8.00
C GLN A 24 -9.12 28.12 -6.85
N THR A 25 -10.03 27.19 -7.08
CA THR A 25 -10.17 26.02 -6.21
C THR A 25 -8.78 25.36 -6.15
N PRO A 26 -8.13 25.29 -4.97
CA PRO A 26 -6.88 24.58 -4.86
C PRO A 26 -7.11 23.15 -5.33
N ALA A 27 -6.22 22.62 -6.16
CA ALA A 27 -6.17 21.19 -6.42
C ALA A 27 -6.15 20.47 -5.05
N PRO A 28 -6.86 19.34 -4.88
CA PRO A 28 -6.81 18.59 -3.63
C PRO A 28 -5.33 18.37 -3.30
N GLU A 29 -4.89 18.89 -2.16
CA GLU A 29 -3.49 18.79 -1.77
C GLU A 29 -3.11 17.30 -1.74
N PRO A 30 -1.93 16.92 -2.27
CA PRO A 30 -1.41 15.59 -2.05
C PRO A 30 -1.43 15.35 -0.55
N PHE A 31 -2.01 14.22 -0.11
CA PHE A 31 -2.02 13.79 1.29
C PHE A 31 -0.69 14.17 1.94
N ALA A 32 -0.76 15.03 2.96
CA ALA A 32 0.40 15.62 3.59
C ALA A 32 1.46 14.53 3.81
N ARG A 33 2.64 14.72 3.22
CA ARG A 33 3.78 13.83 3.38
C ARG A 33 4.00 13.63 4.87
N GLU A 34 3.95 12.39 5.36
CA GLU A 34 4.18 12.13 6.78
C GLU A 34 5.54 12.73 7.18
N GLN A 35 5.55 13.52 8.25
CA GLN A 35 6.74 14.23 8.76
C GLN A 35 7.39 13.50 9.95
N GLY A 36 7.16 12.19 10.09
CA GLY A 36 7.73 11.34 11.14
C GLY A 36 8.70 10.28 10.59
N PRO A 37 9.51 9.63 11.45
CA PRO A 37 10.31 8.48 11.02
C PRO A 37 9.38 7.34 10.61
N VAL A 38 9.68 6.72 9.47
CA VAL A 38 8.94 5.54 9.01
C VAL A 38 9.37 4.34 9.84
N GLU A 39 8.41 3.59 10.36
CA GLU A 39 8.65 2.39 11.18
C GLU A 39 9.47 1.33 10.43
N PHE A 40 10.15 0.42 11.15
CA PHE A 40 10.97 -0.64 10.54
C PHE A 40 10.17 -1.48 9.54
N TYR A 41 8.94 -1.86 9.94
CA TYR A 41 7.87 -2.35 9.07
C TYR A 41 6.89 -1.20 8.80
N PRO A 42 6.96 -0.52 7.64
CA PRO A 42 6.17 0.68 7.41
C PRO A 42 4.65 0.41 7.40
N HIS A 43 3.91 1.09 8.29
CA HIS A 43 2.47 0.88 8.43
C HIS A 43 1.70 2.12 8.93
N ASN A 44 2.32 3.30 8.83
CA ASN A 44 1.70 4.57 9.18
C ASN A 44 0.68 5.01 8.11
N ILE A 45 -0.34 5.77 8.51
CA ILE A 45 -1.51 6.05 7.67
C ILE A 45 -1.14 6.99 6.53
N GLY A 46 -1.52 6.63 5.29
CA GLY A 46 -1.25 7.48 4.13
C GLY A 46 0.13 7.25 3.49
N LEU A 47 0.95 6.38 4.06
CA LEU A 47 2.09 5.82 3.34
C LEU A 47 1.60 5.06 2.10
N TYR A 48 2.31 5.21 0.99
CA TYR A 48 2.07 4.41 -0.20
C TYR A 48 3.33 4.04 -0.96
N TRP A 49 3.17 2.97 -1.74
CA TRP A 49 4.12 2.46 -2.70
C TRP A 49 3.44 2.28 -4.05
N VAL A 50 4.19 2.49 -5.12
CA VAL A 50 3.78 2.19 -6.48
C VAL A 50 4.73 1.15 -7.03
N TYR A 51 4.15 0.12 -7.64
CA TYR A 51 4.86 -1.03 -8.15
C TYR A 51 4.53 -1.31 -9.60
N LEU A 52 5.46 -1.96 -10.28
CA LEU A 52 5.30 -2.44 -11.64
C LEU A 52 5.88 -3.85 -11.76
N PRO A 53 5.33 -4.78 -12.56
CA PRO A 53 6.06 -6.01 -12.88
C PRO A 53 7.43 -5.68 -13.48
N GLN A 54 8.47 -6.43 -13.10
CA GLN A 54 9.84 -6.15 -13.57
C GLN A 54 9.98 -6.14 -15.10
N THR A 55 9.16 -6.92 -15.79
CA THR A 55 9.18 -7.09 -17.24
C THR A 55 8.50 -5.97 -18.00
N ASP A 56 7.75 -5.11 -17.31
CA ASP A 56 6.86 -4.18 -17.97
C ASP A 56 7.55 -2.84 -18.29
N PRO A 57 7.10 -2.14 -19.36
CA PRO A 57 7.56 -0.80 -19.67
C PRO A 57 7.27 0.19 -18.52
N PRO A 58 8.14 1.20 -18.28
CA PRO A 58 7.95 2.17 -17.18
C PRO A 58 6.64 2.96 -17.21
N ASP A 59 6.01 3.11 -18.38
CA ASP A 59 4.76 3.84 -18.60
C ASP A 59 3.51 2.95 -18.54
N TYR A 60 3.66 1.65 -18.32
CA TYR A 60 2.53 0.73 -18.20
C TYR A 60 1.77 0.98 -16.89
N PRO A 61 0.43 0.74 -16.86
CA PRO A 61 -0.35 0.89 -15.63
C PRO A 61 0.25 0.14 -14.45
N SER A 62 0.47 0.87 -13.35
CA SER A 62 1.10 0.38 -12.13
C SER A 62 0.08 -0.18 -11.13
N PHE A 63 0.60 -0.81 -10.09
CA PHE A 63 -0.13 -1.14 -8.87
C PHE A 63 0.22 -0.16 -7.78
N LYS A 64 -0.73 0.16 -6.90
CA LYS A 64 -0.52 1.02 -5.74
C LYS A 64 -0.92 0.28 -4.46
N LEU A 65 0.00 0.22 -3.50
CA LEU A 65 -0.27 -0.20 -2.13
C LEU A 65 -0.35 1.03 -1.24
N SER A 66 -1.44 1.22 -0.51
CA SER A 66 -1.60 2.33 0.44
C SER A 66 -1.98 1.81 1.82
N VAL A 67 -1.43 2.41 2.87
CA VAL A 67 -1.93 2.21 4.23
C VAL A 67 -3.18 3.07 4.43
N LEU A 68 -4.30 2.43 4.71
CA LEU A 68 -5.56 3.13 5.02
C LEU A 68 -5.68 3.48 6.50
N GLY A 69 -5.01 2.70 7.36
CA GLY A 69 -4.99 2.89 8.81
C GLY A 69 -5.81 1.86 9.58
N PRO A 70 -6.23 2.17 10.82
CA PRO A 70 -6.91 1.24 11.70
C PRO A 70 -8.21 0.67 11.10
N GLY A 71 -8.46 -0.60 11.39
CA GLY A 71 -9.59 -1.37 10.94
C GLY A 71 -9.80 -2.62 11.79
N GLN A 72 -10.64 -3.53 11.31
CA GLN A 72 -10.91 -4.78 12.01
C GLN A 72 -11.08 -5.97 11.05
N TRP A 73 -10.61 -7.14 11.49
CA TRP A 73 -10.86 -8.44 10.89
C TRP A 73 -11.62 -9.31 11.90
N ASP A 74 -12.89 -9.63 11.64
CA ASP A 74 -13.76 -10.40 12.56
C ASP A 74 -13.70 -9.92 14.03
N LYS A 75 -13.70 -8.59 14.22
CA LYS A 75 -13.60 -7.87 15.51
C LYS A 75 -12.19 -7.79 16.11
N GLU A 76 -11.19 -8.42 15.51
CA GLU A 76 -9.79 -8.22 15.88
C GLU A 76 -9.27 -6.90 15.28
N PRO A 77 -8.59 -6.05 16.07
CA PRO A 77 -7.92 -4.86 15.55
C PRO A 77 -6.87 -5.23 14.48
N ALA A 78 -6.86 -4.48 13.38
CA ALA A 78 -5.90 -4.64 12.30
C ALA A 78 -5.61 -3.29 11.64
N THR A 79 -4.51 -3.20 10.91
CA THR A 79 -4.22 -2.14 9.96
C THR A 79 -4.67 -2.58 8.57
N GLN A 80 -5.47 -1.75 7.92
CA GLN A 80 -5.92 -1.95 6.55
C GLN A 80 -4.89 -1.41 5.56
N MET A 81 -4.52 -2.24 4.58
CA MET A 81 -3.67 -1.83 3.46
C MET A 81 -4.34 -2.20 2.15
N ARG A 82 -4.48 -1.25 1.24
CA ARG A 82 -5.19 -1.42 -0.03
C ARG A 82 -4.20 -1.49 -1.18
N PHE A 83 -4.27 -2.58 -1.92
CA PHE A 83 -3.52 -2.84 -3.14
C PHE A 83 -4.47 -2.74 -4.34
N VAL A 84 -4.21 -1.83 -5.26
CA VAL A 84 -5.08 -1.57 -6.41
C VAL A 84 -4.27 -1.41 -7.68
N GLY A 85 -4.76 -1.94 -8.80
CA GLY A 85 -4.14 -1.79 -10.11
C GLY A 85 -4.60 -2.88 -11.07
N ARG A 86 -4.64 -2.56 -12.37
CA ARG A 86 -4.91 -3.54 -13.44
C ARG A 86 -6.16 -4.43 -13.23
N GLY A 87 -7.25 -3.84 -12.75
CA GLY A 87 -8.48 -4.60 -12.50
C GLY A 87 -8.40 -5.52 -11.29
N GLN A 88 -7.46 -5.28 -10.37
CA GLN A 88 -7.40 -5.87 -9.05
C GLN A 88 -7.63 -4.80 -7.99
N GLU A 89 -8.35 -5.15 -6.93
CA GLU A 89 -8.48 -4.34 -5.73
C GLU A 89 -8.58 -5.22 -4.49
N ARG A 90 -7.49 -5.30 -3.75
CA ARG A 90 -7.37 -6.12 -2.54
C ARG A 90 -7.15 -5.25 -1.31
N VAL A 91 -7.85 -5.55 -0.23
CA VAL A 91 -7.61 -4.95 1.09
C VAL A 91 -7.08 -6.00 2.03
N TYR A 92 -5.82 -5.86 2.43
CA TYR A 92 -5.15 -6.68 3.43
C TYR A 92 -5.43 -6.16 4.83
N PHE A 93 -5.51 -7.09 5.78
CA PHE A 93 -5.66 -6.81 7.20
C PHE A 93 -4.47 -7.42 7.92
N ARG A 94 -3.59 -6.55 8.43
CA ARG A 94 -2.36 -6.95 9.13
C ARG A 94 -2.36 -6.48 10.57
N ARG A 95 -1.79 -7.27 11.46
CA ARG A 95 -1.48 -6.85 12.83
C ARG A 95 0.02 -6.60 12.93
N PHE A 96 0.36 -5.43 13.45
CA PHE A 96 1.75 -5.02 13.72
C PHE A 96 1.94 -5.02 15.23
N SER A 97 2.94 -5.74 15.72
CA SER A 97 3.23 -5.85 17.14
C SER A 97 4.71 -6.21 17.36
N GLU A 98 5.13 -6.33 18.62
CA GLU A 98 6.47 -6.84 18.96
C GLU A 98 6.73 -8.26 18.44
N ALA A 99 5.68 -9.04 18.17
CA ALA A 99 5.80 -10.37 17.55
C ALA A 99 6.12 -10.32 16.05
N GLY A 100 6.11 -9.12 15.43
CA GLY A 100 6.30 -8.92 14.01
C GLY A 100 5.02 -8.50 13.29
N VAL A 101 4.89 -8.93 12.03
CA VAL A 101 3.77 -8.60 11.15
C VAL A 101 2.98 -9.85 10.82
N GLU A 102 1.72 -9.90 11.25
CA GLU A 102 0.82 -11.02 11.00
C GLU A 102 -0.26 -10.63 9.99
N LEU A 103 -0.51 -11.49 9.01
CA LEU A 103 -1.62 -11.37 8.07
C LEU A 103 -2.82 -12.17 8.59
N LEU A 104 -3.91 -11.47 8.91
CA LEU A 104 -5.17 -12.09 9.36
C LEU A 104 -6.01 -12.56 8.17
N GLY A 105 -5.93 -11.82 7.06
CA GLY A 105 -6.70 -12.09 5.86
C GLY A 105 -6.74 -10.93 4.89
N PHE A 106 -7.47 -11.11 3.80
CA PHE A 106 -7.72 -10.06 2.81
C PHE A 106 -9.09 -10.18 2.16
N LYS A 107 -9.54 -9.09 1.56
CA LYS A 107 -10.76 -9.00 0.75
C LYS A 107 -10.39 -8.56 -0.67
N GLU A 108 -10.75 -9.34 -1.66
CA GLU A 108 -10.72 -8.95 -3.08
C GLU A 108 -12.07 -8.32 -3.43
N GLN A 109 -12.07 -7.01 -3.67
CA GLN A 109 -13.29 -6.21 -3.84
C GLN A 109 -13.99 -6.50 -5.16
N ILE A 110 -13.24 -6.87 -6.19
CA ILE A 110 -13.79 -7.09 -7.54
C ILE A 110 -14.44 -8.47 -7.65
N THR A 111 -13.80 -9.51 -7.14
CA THR A 111 -14.36 -10.88 -7.13
C THR A 111 -15.28 -11.15 -5.94
N LEU A 112 -15.42 -10.18 -5.03
CA LEU A 112 -16.14 -10.29 -3.76
C LEU A 112 -15.63 -11.47 -2.91
N THR A 113 -14.35 -11.82 -3.04
CA THR A 113 -13.75 -12.94 -2.31
C THR A 113 -13.16 -12.44 -0.99
N ARG A 114 -13.36 -13.20 0.08
CA ARG A 114 -12.71 -13.00 1.37
C ARG A 114 -11.88 -14.22 1.70
N VAL A 115 -10.63 -13.99 2.07
CA VAL A 115 -9.68 -15.05 2.47
C VAL A 115 -9.19 -14.78 3.90
N SER A 116 -9.35 -15.74 4.80
CA SER A 116 -8.82 -15.72 6.18
C SER A 116 -7.66 -16.69 6.37
N PHE A 117 -6.83 -16.42 7.38
CA PHE A 117 -5.78 -17.30 7.87
C PHE A 117 -5.99 -17.58 9.36
N ASP A 118 -6.10 -18.85 9.75
CA ASP A 118 -6.26 -19.27 11.15
C ASP A 118 -5.32 -20.44 11.50
N PRO A 119 -4.29 -20.25 12.35
CA PRO A 119 -3.88 -18.97 12.92
C PRO A 119 -3.40 -17.95 11.86
N PRO A 120 -3.34 -16.64 12.18
CA PRO A 120 -2.76 -15.63 11.29
C PRO A 120 -1.35 -16.02 10.80
N MET A 121 -1.03 -15.62 9.57
CA MET A 121 0.26 -15.92 8.95
C MET A 121 1.31 -14.88 9.37
N LEU A 122 2.40 -15.29 10.01
CA LEU A 122 3.52 -14.41 10.35
C LEU A 122 4.33 -14.08 9.09
N GLU A 123 4.07 -12.93 8.47
CA GLU A 123 4.73 -12.50 7.23
C GLU A 123 6.15 -11.99 7.49
N TYR A 124 6.36 -11.28 8.60
CA TYR A 124 7.66 -10.77 9.03
C TYR A 124 7.86 -11.01 10.53
N PRO A 125 9.08 -11.38 10.98
CA PRO A 125 9.36 -11.67 12.38
C PRO A 125 9.54 -10.39 13.21
N PRO A 126 9.79 -10.48 14.52
CA PRO A 126 10.33 -9.35 15.29
C PRO A 126 11.58 -8.75 14.63
N GLU A 127 11.75 -7.43 14.74
CA GLU A 127 12.79 -6.67 14.02
C GLU A 127 14.20 -7.17 14.35
N GLU A 128 14.46 -7.48 15.62
CA GLU A 128 15.74 -7.99 16.12
C GLU A 128 16.08 -9.39 15.60
N LEU A 129 15.09 -10.10 15.04
CA LEU A 129 15.26 -11.41 14.45
C LEU A 129 15.51 -11.37 12.95
N LEU A 130 15.23 -10.25 12.27
CA LEU A 130 15.45 -10.13 10.83
C LEU A 130 16.93 -9.99 10.48
N ARG A 131 17.60 -11.13 10.28
CA ARG A 131 19.03 -11.23 9.94
C ARG A 131 19.31 -12.43 9.02
N PRO A 132 20.40 -12.42 8.23
CA PRO A 132 20.76 -13.55 7.38
C PRO A 132 20.77 -14.88 8.12
N GLY A 133 20.21 -15.91 7.50
CA GLY A 133 20.06 -17.26 8.04
C GLY A 133 18.89 -17.44 9.01
N TYR A 134 18.20 -16.36 9.42
CA TYR A 134 17.01 -16.49 10.26
C TYR A 134 15.85 -17.10 9.50
N ARG A 135 15.10 -17.99 10.18
CA ARG A 135 13.96 -18.71 9.63
C ARG A 135 12.76 -18.56 10.55
N TRP A 136 11.59 -18.40 9.96
CA TRP A 136 10.31 -18.41 10.66
C TRP A 136 9.25 -19.07 9.77
N GLY A 137 8.10 -19.38 10.33
CA GLY A 137 7.05 -20.07 9.59
C GLY A 137 5.99 -20.63 10.52
N GLY A 138 5.05 -21.35 9.94
CA GLY A 138 3.97 -21.97 10.67
C GLY A 138 3.04 -22.77 9.79
N ARG A 139 1.93 -23.20 10.38
CA ARG A 139 0.80 -23.79 9.67
C ARG A 139 -0.41 -22.90 9.85
N THR A 140 -1.23 -22.79 8.81
CA THR A 140 -2.47 -22.02 8.84
C THR A 140 -3.54 -22.71 8.03
N VAL A 141 -4.79 -22.56 8.44
CA VAL A 141 -5.95 -22.91 7.63
C VAL A 141 -6.38 -21.65 6.88
N THR A 142 -6.31 -21.71 5.55
CA THR A 142 -6.85 -20.70 4.66
C THR A 142 -8.30 -21.03 4.33
N GLN A 143 -9.22 -20.12 4.63
CA GLN A 143 -10.62 -20.24 4.21
C GLN A 143 -10.97 -19.12 3.23
N SER A 144 -11.45 -19.49 2.04
CA SER A 144 -11.92 -18.58 1.00
C SER A 144 -13.44 -18.68 0.86
N VAL A 145 -14.10 -17.53 0.85
CA VAL A 145 -15.55 -17.42 0.67
C VAL A 145 -15.90 -16.30 -0.30
N PHE A 146 -17.02 -16.42 -1.01
CA PHE A 146 -17.64 -15.31 -1.73
C PHE A 146 -18.62 -14.56 -0.83
N LEU A 147 -18.54 -13.24 -0.83
CA LEU A 147 -19.45 -12.32 -0.15
C LEU A 147 -20.53 -11.85 -1.13
N LEU A 148 -21.56 -12.67 -1.32
CA LEU A 148 -22.65 -12.36 -2.24
C LEU A 148 -23.73 -11.51 -1.55
N PRO A 149 -24.54 -10.75 -2.31
CA PRO A 149 -25.69 -10.03 -1.74
C PRO A 149 -26.68 -10.95 -1.02
N THR A 150 -26.76 -12.22 -1.42
CA THR A 150 -27.64 -13.24 -0.86
C THR A 150 -27.06 -13.96 0.35
N GLY A 151 -25.79 -13.73 0.69
CA GLY A 151 -25.11 -14.37 1.81
C GLY A 151 -23.67 -14.74 1.51
N VAL A 152 -23.08 -15.56 2.39
CA VAL A 152 -21.72 -16.06 2.25
C VAL A 152 -21.75 -17.43 1.60
N GLN A 153 -20.95 -17.64 0.55
CA GLN A 153 -20.78 -18.93 -0.09
C GLN A 153 -19.34 -19.43 0.10
N GLU A 154 -19.18 -20.64 0.64
CA GLU A 154 -17.85 -21.25 0.76
C GLU A 154 -17.26 -21.56 -0.62
N GLN A 155 -15.97 -21.25 -0.78
CA GLN A 155 -15.22 -21.55 -1.99
C GLN A 155 -14.22 -22.68 -1.75
N ALA A 156 -13.36 -22.53 -0.74
CA ALA A 156 -12.34 -23.51 -0.42
C ALA A 156 -11.85 -23.34 1.02
N THR A 157 -11.43 -24.45 1.63
CA THR A 157 -10.68 -24.49 2.88
C THR A 157 -9.43 -25.33 2.64
N LEU A 158 -8.24 -24.80 2.95
CA LEU A 158 -6.94 -25.42 2.67
C LEU A 158 -6.01 -25.27 3.86
N GLN A 159 -5.32 -26.34 4.26
CA GLN A 159 -4.19 -26.27 5.18
C GLN A 159 -2.91 -25.96 4.41
N LEU A 160 -2.18 -24.96 4.89
CA LEU A 160 -0.90 -24.53 4.33
C LEU A 160 0.18 -24.62 5.41
N GLU A 161 1.35 -25.12 5.03
CA GLU A 161 2.59 -24.93 5.78
C GLU A 161 3.44 -23.89 5.05
N TYR A 162 3.85 -22.84 5.74
CA TYR A 162 4.67 -21.79 5.17
C TYR A 162 5.97 -21.64 5.97
N SER A 163 7.05 -21.33 5.26
CA SER A 163 8.34 -21.02 5.87
C SER A 163 9.01 -19.89 5.10
N TYR A 164 9.68 -19.03 5.85
CA TYR A 164 10.48 -17.94 5.36
C TYR A 164 11.92 -18.12 5.80
N GLU A 165 12.86 -17.75 4.94
CA GLU A 165 14.29 -17.73 5.26
C GLU A 165 14.95 -16.46 4.72
N VAL A 166 15.68 -15.74 5.57
CA VAL A 166 16.57 -14.67 5.10
C VAL A 166 17.81 -15.31 4.47
N LYS A 167 17.89 -15.36 3.14
CA LYS A 167 19.04 -15.94 2.42
C LYS A 167 20.30 -15.09 2.60
N GLY A 168 20.13 -13.79 2.79
CA GLY A 168 21.23 -12.85 2.95
C GLY A 168 20.80 -11.41 2.73
N LYS A 169 21.78 -10.56 2.45
CA LYS A 169 21.56 -9.21 1.96
C LYS A 169 22.16 -9.05 0.58
N SER A 170 21.48 -8.32 -0.30
CA SER A 170 22.00 -8.00 -1.62
C SER A 170 21.65 -6.56 -1.99
N ARG A 171 22.52 -5.95 -2.80
CA ARG A 171 22.20 -4.69 -3.46
C ARG A 171 21.20 -4.95 -4.58
N VAL A 172 20.20 -4.09 -4.70
CA VAL A 172 19.19 -4.14 -5.75
C VAL A 172 18.92 -2.74 -6.27
N GLU A 173 18.96 -2.61 -7.59
CA GLU A 173 18.59 -1.40 -8.30
C GLU A 173 17.17 -1.60 -8.85
N VAL A 174 16.26 -0.73 -8.43
CA VAL A 174 14.89 -0.62 -8.93
C VAL A 174 14.63 0.82 -9.37
N PRO A 175 13.54 1.12 -10.11
CA PRO A 175 13.30 2.50 -10.55
C PRO A 175 13.19 3.52 -9.41
N ALA A 176 12.78 3.10 -8.21
CA ALA A 176 12.76 3.95 -7.01
C ALA A 176 14.14 4.22 -6.38
N GLY A 177 15.21 3.56 -6.84
CA GLY A 177 16.58 3.77 -6.37
C GLY A 177 17.39 2.50 -6.14
N LEU A 178 18.60 2.68 -5.59
CA LEU A 178 19.50 1.60 -5.18
C LEU A 178 19.34 1.33 -3.69
N PHE A 179 19.11 0.06 -3.33
CA PHE A 179 18.90 -0.36 -1.95
C PHE A 179 19.78 -1.55 -1.56
N GLU A 180 20.10 -1.68 -0.27
CA GLU A 180 20.59 -2.93 0.31
C GLU A 180 19.41 -3.64 0.98
N ALA A 181 18.95 -4.74 0.38
CA ALA A 181 17.74 -5.44 0.81
C ALA A 181 18.08 -6.79 1.43
N PHE A 182 17.26 -7.21 2.40
CA PHE A 182 17.17 -8.61 2.79
C PHE A 182 16.50 -9.40 1.68
N VAL A 183 17.15 -10.47 1.24
CA VAL A 183 16.58 -11.43 0.30
C VAL A 183 15.93 -12.54 1.12
N ILE A 184 14.61 -12.65 1.02
CA ILE A 184 13.78 -13.55 1.82
C ILE A 184 13.12 -14.56 0.87
N GLU A 185 13.38 -15.84 1.09
CA GLU A 185 12.70 -16.93 0.39
C GLU A 185 11.45 -17.31 1.18
N LEU A 186 10.30 -17.38 0.51
CA LEU A 186 9.04 -17.91 1.02
C LEU A 186 8.78 -19.25 0.34
N THR A 187 8.67 -20.31 1.13
CA THR A 187 8.18 -21.63 0.68
C THR A 187 6.81 -21.89 1.27
N VAL A 188 5.81 -22.13 0.43
CA VAL A 188 4.46 -22.55 0.83
C VAL A 188 4.22 -23.96 0.33
N THR A 189 3.81 -24.86 1.22
CA THR A 189 3.46 -26.24 0.94
C THR A 189 1.96 -26.44 1.16
N ASP A 190 1.26 -26.96 0.15
CA ASP A 190 -0.17 -27.30 0.24
C ASP A 190 -0.40 -28.70 0.84
N GLU A 191 -1.66 -29.05 1.07
CA GLU A 191 -2.06 -30.36 1.61
C GLU A 191 -1.62 -31.57 0.76
N LYS A 192 -1.38 -31.35 -0.54
CA LYS A 192 -0.94 -32.39 -1.47
C LYS A 192 0.59 -32.52 -1.50
N GLY A 193 1.30 -31.69 -0.73
CA GLY A 193 2.75 -31.62 -0.71
C GLY A 193 3.34 -30.82 -1.87
N ASN A 194 2.53 -30.09 -2.64
CA ASN A 194 3.06 -29.22 -3.69
C ASN A 194 3.70 -27.99 -3.04
N GLN A 195 4.90 -27.67 -3.50
CA GLN A 195 5.65 -26.52 -3.00
C GLN A 195 5.66 -25.39 -4.02
N THR A 196 5.38 -24.20 -3.53
CA THR A 196 5.58 -22.94 -4.26
C THR A 196 6.68 -22.16 -3.54
N VAL A 197 7.70 -21.76 -4.28
CA VAL A 197 8.81 -20.95 -3.77
C VAL A 197 8.75 -19.57 -4.41
N GLN A 198 8.83 -18.54 -3.58
CA GLN A 198 8.81 -17.14 -3.97
C GLN A 198 9.94 -16.39 -3.28
N GLU A 199 10.33 -15.25 -3.84
CA GLU A 199 11.40 -14.41 -3.30
C GLU A 199 10.86 -13.00 -3.05
N ILE A 200 11.19 -12.44 -1.89
CA ILE A 200 10.82 -11.11 -1.43
C ILE A 200 12.11 -10.34 -1.14
N TRP A 201 12.18 -9.08 -1.55
CA TRP A 201 13.30 -8.19 -1.23
C TRP A 201 12.79 -7.08 -0.33
N PHE A 202 13.16 -7.16 0.95
CA PHE A 202 12.68 -6.25 1.98
C PHE A 202 13.78 -5.31 2.45
N VAL A 203 13.46 -4.03 2.58
CA VAL A 203 14.37 -2.99 3.09
C VAL A 203 13.70 -2.34 4.32
N PRO A 204 14.35 -2.36 5.50
CA PRO A 204 13.82 -1.68 6.69
C PRO A 204 13.49 -0.22 6.42
N HIS A 205 12.40 0.27 7.01
CA HIS A 205 11.90 1.65 6.83
C HIS A 205 11.50 2.00 5.39
N VAL A 206 11.50 1.02 4.47
CA VAL A 206 11.08 1.18 3.08
C VAL A 206 10.00 0.16 2.74
N GLY A 207 10.09 -1.08 3.22
CA GLY A 207 9.18 -2.16 2.87
C GLY A 207 9.72 -3.04 1.74
N GLU A 208 8.83 -3.67 1.00
CA GLU A 208 9.19 -4.52 -0.15
C GLU A 208 9.67 -3.65 -1.32
N VAL A 209 10.91 -3.80 -1.76
CA VAL A 209 11.41 -3.21 -3.01
C VAL A 209 11.22 -4.16 -4.21
N ARG A 210 11.04 -5.45 -3.91
CA ARG A 210 10.50 -6.46 -4.82
C ARG A 210 9.55 -7.38 -4.05
N THR A 211 8.32 -7.50 -4.51
CA THR A 211 7.27 -8.29 -3.84
C THR A 211 7.34 -9.76 -4.23
N ARG A 212 6.65 -10.63 -3.47
CA ARG A 212 6.56 -12.08 -3.77
C ARG A 212 5.90 -12.38 -5.12
N GLU A 213 5.08 -11.46 -5.64
CA GLU A 213 4.45 -11.53 -6.96
C GLU A 213 5.37 -11.06 -8.10
N GLY A 214 6.61 -10.67 -7.81
CA GLY A 214 7.58 -10.21 -8.81
C GLY A 214 7.40 -8.75 -9.24
N LEU A 215 6.70 -7.95 -8.43
CA LEU A 215 6.56 -6.52 -8.67
C LEU A 215 7.77 -5.77 -8.09
N VAL A 216 8.25 -4.75 -8.79
CA VAL A 216 9.38 -3.90 -8.36
C VAL A 216 8.89 -2.49 -7.99
N LEU A 217 9.53 -1.90 -6.98
CA LEU A 217 9.19 -0.58 -6.49
C LEU A 217 9.61 0.52 -7.47
N ILE A 218 8.67 1.36 -7.88
CA ILE A 218 8.92 2.50 -8.77
C ILE A 218 8.74 3.86 -8.09
N GLU A 219 7.90 3.95 -7.06
CA GLU A 219 7.66 5.19 -6.33
C GLU A 219 7.22 4.91 -4.88
N LYS A 220 7.54 5.83 -3.96
CA LYS A 220 7.01 5.89 -2.59
C LYS A 220 6.93 7.36 -2.14
N ASN A 221 6.06 7.69 -1.17
CA ASN A 221 5.86 9.09 -0.76
C ASN A 221 6.72 9.62 0.38
N PHE A 222 7.58 8.78 0.96
CA PHE A 222 8.41 9.11 2.12
C PHE A 222 9.90 8.91 1.81
#